data_AF-A0A957X5M5-F1
#
_entry.id   AF-A0A957X5M5-F1
#
_cell.length_a   1.000
_cell.length_b   1.000
_cell.length_c   1.000
_cell.angle_alpha   90.00
_cell.angle_beta   90.00
_cell.angle_gamma   90.00
#
_symmetry.space_group_name_H-M   'P 1'
#
loop_
_entity.id
_entity.type
_entity.pdbx_description
1 polymer ?
#
loop_
_entity_poly.entity_id
_entity_poly.type
_entity_poly.pdbx_seq_one_letter_code
_entity_poly.pdbx_strand_id
1 'polypeptide(L)'
;NGYGGGGIYMGSCCATLTVINSTFSNNSATGGLGGGINNWGPMHLANSIIANSTSGGDCVSNGATTGSHNLIEDTGSACGFSNGTDGNIIGSDPKLGPLTWSGGLGGTQTLTPLAGSPALNAGNDATCAAAPVNNLDQRGITRPQGAHCDIGSYESQNAALALVKTADPLVYSTPGETITYRFAIENVGSTTMSGPFAITDDKLGTINPCGAGSLAPGAKTECAFEYSITVQDLQGDFIANRATAKDTGSGTVSPEATAHITKASFKMALKKSADRTTYSAVGETITYKYEITNEGNITLAAPFSVIDDKLGTISPCGVGPLAPGATTSCTEAYTVQQADITAGSITNEAHAQGGGATSCIECNNKVTVTWQAAPAADTTTTLTTSPNPSTVIQDVLLKATVQSGAGTPTGSVTFLEGTTTRGSAQLDGNGVATLNLKALSVGIHSLTAKYEGSNGFKASTSTAVEQVGTKQATTFELRLLHNP
;
A
#
# COMPACT_ATOMS: atom_id res chain seq x y z
N ASN A 1 -19.83 37.53 -43.48
CA ASN A 1 -21.06 36.74 -43.75
C ASN A 1 -21.12 35.39 -43.03
N GLY A 2 -20.34 35.13 -41.96
CA GLY A 2 -20.49 33.90 -41.16
C GLY A 2 -20.16 32.59 -41.90
N TYR A 3 -19.68 32.65 -43.13
CA TYR A 3 -19.18 31.49 -43.86
C TYR A 3 -17.80 31.14 -43.29
N GLY A 4 -17.65 29.93 -42.73
CA GLY A 4 -16.41 29.45 -42.10
C GLY A 4 -15.26 29.23 -43.09
N GLY A 5 -14.17 28.58 -42.65
CA GLY A 5 -12.95 28.40 -43.45
C GLY A 5 -11.87 29.45 -43.13
N GLY A 6 -10.79 29.06 -42.43
CA GLY A 6 -9.68 29.96 -42.12
C GLY A 6 -8.46 29.79 -43.02
N GLY A 7 -8.17 28.56 -43.47
CA GLY A 7 -7.13 28.26 -44.46
C GLY A 7 -7.73 28.10 -45.87
N ILE A 8 -8.63 27.12 -46.05
CA ILE A 8 -9.34 26.88 -47.30
C ILE A 8 -10.86 26.94 -47.05
N TYR A 9 -11.56 27.71 -47.90
CA TYR A 9 -13.02 27.71 -47.97
C TYR A 9 -13.49 27.32 -49.37
N MET A 10 -14.30 26.26 -49.46
CA MET A 10 -14.99 25.87 -50.69
C MET A 10 -16.50 25.83 -50.47
N GLY A 11 -17.19 26.88 -50.91
CA GLY A 11 -18.64 27.03 -50.77
C GLY A 11 -19.50 26.46 -51.91
N SER A 12 -18.89 25.92 -52.98
CA SER A 12 -19.62 25.33 -54.11
C SER A 12 -19.70 23.81 -54.00
N CYS A 13 -20.90 23.26 -54.09
CA CYS A 13 -21.14 21.80 -54.04
C CYS A 13 -20.66 21.03 -55.28
N CYS A 14 -20.26 21.73 -56.36
CA CYS A 14 -19.93 21.10 -57.64
C CYS A 14 -18.43 21.14 -58.01
N ALA A 15 -17.56 21.64 -57.13
CA ALA A 15 -16.11 21.68 -57.35
C ALA A 15 -15.40 20.72 -56.39
N THR A 16 -14.34 20.07 -56.87
CA THR A 16 -13.55 19.12 -56.09
C THR A 16 -12.33 19.79 -55.48
N LEU A 17 -12.14 19.63 -54.17
CA LEU A 17 -10.90 20.00 -53.47
C LEU A 17 -9.91 18.83 -53.52
N THR A 18 -8.66 19.08 -53.90
CA THR A 18 -7.59 18.09 -53.80
C THR A 18 -6.40 18.69 -53.08
N VAL A 19 -6.00 18.07 -51.98
CA VAL A 19 -4.92 18.53 -51.10
C VAL A 19 -3.98 17.35 -50.85
N ILE A 20 -2.72 17.52 -51.21
CA ILE A 20 -1.71 16.45 -51.19
C ILE A 20 -0.40 17.02 -50.62
N ASN A 21 0.26 16.27 -49.73
CA ASN A 21 1.58 16.64 -49.15
C ASN A 21 1.61 18.10 -48.68
N SER A 22 0.61 18.52 -47.89
CA SER A 22 0.42 19.91 -47.49
C SER A 22 0.26 20.04 -45.98
N THR A 23 0.65 21.18 -45.43
CA THR A 23 0.49 21.48 -43.99
C THR A 23 -0.31 22.77 -43.82
N PHE A 24 -1.47 22.67 -43.18
CA PHE A 24 -2.32 23.80 -42.79
C PHE A 24 -2.26 23.93 -41.28
N SER A 25 -1.68 25.02 -40.79
CA SER A 25 -1.51 25.26 -39.36
C SER A 25 -1.75 26.71 -38.99
N ASN A 26 -2.16 26.99 -37.75
CA ASN A 26 -2.36 28.34 -37.23
C ASN A 26 -3.41 29.18 -38.00
N ASN A 27 -4.43 28.52 -38.56
CA ASN A 27 -5.53 29.20 -39.24
C ASN A 27 -6.63 29.60 -38.25
N SER A 28 -7.58 30.45 -38.67
CA SER A 28 -8.68 30.92 -37.82
C SER A 28 -9.92 31.24 -38.65
N ALA A 29 -11.11 30.86 -38.19
CA ALA A 29 -12.37 31.14 -38.88
C ALA A 29 -13.38 31.86 -37.96
N THR A 30 -13.78 33.09 -38.34
CA THR A 30 -14.72 33.93 -37.58
C THR A 30 -16.19 33.45 -37.61
N GLY A 31 -16.48 32.34 -38.29
CA GLY A 31 -17.80 31.68 -38.34
C GLY A 31 -17.88 30.35 -37.58
N GLY A 32 -16.81 29.93 -36.90
CA GLY A 32 -16.81 28.78 -35.99
C GLY A 32 -16.72 27.39 -36.63
N LEU A 33 -16.46 27.27 -37.94
CA LEU A 33 -16.34 25.98 -38.63
C LEU A 33 -15.17 25.96 -39.64
N GLY A 34 -14.37 24.89 -39.60
CA GLY A 34 -13.28 24.59 -40.52
C GLY A 34 -12.19 25.65 -40.53
N GLY A 35 -11.68 26.02 -39.35
CA GLY A 35 -10.49 26.86 -39.17
C GLY A 35 -9.37 26.52 -40.15
N GLY A 36 -9.00 25.25 -40.30
CA GLY A 36 -8.10 24.81 -41.37
C GLY A 36 -8.81 24.74 -42.72
N ILE A 37 -9.74 23.79 -42.89
CA ILE A 37 -10.50 23.58 -44.13
C ILE A 37 -12.01 23.55 -43.84
N ASN A 38 -12.78 24.30 -44.63
CA ASN A 38 -14.24 24.21 -44.70
C ASN A 38 -14.68 23.93 -46.14
N ASN A 39 -15.23 22.75 -46.38
CA ASN A 39 -15.52 22.26 -47.72
C ASN A 39 -16.97 21.78 -47.89
N TRP A 40 -17.61 22.18 -48.99
CA TRP A 40 -19.00 21.83 -49.33
C TRP A 40 -19.12 20.92 -50.58
N GLY A 41 -18.03 20.71 -51.33
CA GLY A 41 -17.97 19.83 -52.49
C GLY A 41 -17.26 18.50 -52.19
N PRO A 42 -16.98 17.64 -53.18
CA PRO A 42 -16.11 16.48 -52.98
C PRO A 42 -14.69 16.89 -52.57
N MET A 43 -14.06 16.13 -51.67
CA MET A 43 -12.67 16.38 -51.24
C MET A 43 -11.82 15.12 -51.27
N HIS A 44 -10.60 15.28 -51.81
CA HIS A 44 -9.50 14.32 -51.69
C HIS A 44 -8.38 14.92 -50.86
N LEU A 45 -8.07 14.31 -49.71
CA LEU A 45 -7.02 14.75 -48.79
C LEU A 45 -6.01 13.62 -48.59
N ALA A 46 -4.74 13.83 -48.92
CA ALA A 46 -3.73 12.79 -48.76
C ALA A 46 -2.40 13.33 -48.22
N ASN A 47 -1.73 12.56 -47.36
CA ASN A 47 -0.43 12.92 -46.78
C ASN A 47 -0.38 14.37 -46.24
N SER A 48 -1.45 14.86 -45.63
CA SER A 48 -1.55 16.27 -45.26
C SER A 48 -1.82 16.46 -43.78
N ILE A 49 -1.24 17.53 -43.21
CA ILE A 49 -1.43 17.93 -41.82
C ILE A 49 -2.44 19.09 -41.78
N ILE A 50 -3.43 19.00 -40.90
CA ILE A 50 -4.34 20.10 -40.56
C ILE A 50 -4.42 20.20 -39.04
N ALA A 51 -3.86 21.26 -38.47
CA ALA A 51 -3.71 21.35 -37.02
C ALA A 51 -3.63 22.80 -36.53
N ASN A 52 -3.57 22.99 -35.22
CA ASN A 52 -3.35 24.25 -34.53
C ASN A 52 -4.28 25.37 -35.00
N SER A 53 -5.51 25.05 -35.43
CA SER A 53 -6.48 26.07 -35.82
C SER A 53 -6.93 26.82 -34.56
N THR A 54 -6.62 28.12 -34.51
CA THR A 54 -6.90 28.98 -33.33
C THR A 54 -8.39 29.19 -33.05
N SER A 55 -9.25 28.98 -34.06
CA SER A 55 -10.70 28.95 -33.90
C SER A 55 -11.38 28.24 -35.08
N GLY A 56 -12.57 27.66 -34.81
CA GLY A 56 -13.40 27.01 -35.82
C GLY A 56 -13.08 25.54 -36.10
N GLY A 57 -12.13 24.94 -35.38
CA GLY A 57 -11.70 23.54 -35.55
C GLY A 57 -10.88 23.29 -36.82
N ASP A 58 -10.23 22.15 -36.95
CA ASP A 58 -9.29 21.93 -38.05
C ASP A 58 -9.96 21.69 -39.41
N CYS A 59 -10.94 20.81 -39.49
CA CYS A 59 -11.46 20.36 -40.77
C CYS A 59 -12.96 20.05 -40.72
N VAL A 60 -13.76 20.73 -41.54
CA VAL A 60 -15.18 20.45 -41.73
C VAL A 60 -15.45 20.21 -43.22
N SER A 61 -16.13 19.09 -43.53
CA SER A 61 -16.54 18.76 -44.89
C SER A 61 -17.99 18.27 -44.91
N ASN A 62 -18.80 18.86 -45.80
CA ASN A 62 -20.19 18.47 -46.03
C ASN A 62 -20.37 17.65 -47.31
N GLY A 63 -19.36 17.60 -48.18
CA GLY A 63 -19.34 16.73 -49.35
C GLY A 63 -18.54 15.44 -49.10
N ALA A 64 -18.60 14.52 -50.06
CA ALA A 64 -17.93 13.22 -49.97
C ALA A 64 -16.41 13.39 -49.79
N THR A 65 -15.84 12.74 -48.78
CA THR A 65 -14.41 12.78 -48.49
C THR A 65 -13.73 11.45 -48.79
N THR A 66 -12.57 11.53 -49.42
CA THR A 66 -11.67 10.40 -49.69
C THR A 66 -10.26 10.79 -49.33
N GLY A 67 -9.42 9.84 -48.93
CA GLY A 67 -8.06 10.18 -48.58
C GLY A 67 -7.41 9.24 -47.58
N SER A 68 -6.10 9.38 -47.41
CA SER A 68 -5.29 8.48 -46.61
C SER A 68 -4.08 9.19 -46.01
N HIS A 69 -3.58 8.68 -44.88
CA HIS A 69 -2.33 9.11 -44.24
C HIS A 69 -2.30 10.62 -43.93
N ASN A 70 -3.44 11.17 -43.47
CA ASN A 70 -3.53 12.54 -43.01
C ASN A 70 -3.40 12.64 -41.51
N LEU A 71 -2.89 13.75 -41.01
CA LEU A 71 -2.83 14.06 -39.59
C LEU A 71 -3.73 15.26 -39.30
N ILE A 72 -4.83 15.02 -38.59
CA ILE A 72 -5.75 16.08 -38.18
C ILE A 72 -5.79 16.13 -36.64
N GLU A 73 -5.43 17.27 -36.06
CA GLU A 73 -5.28 17.38 -34.61
C GLU A 73 -6.62 17.30 -33.88
N ASP A 74 -7.68 17.92 -34.41
CA ASP A 74 -9.00 17.89 -33.81
C ASP A 74 -9.78 16.58 -34.06
N THR A 75 -10.33 16.00 -32.99
CA THR A 75 -11.19 14.81 -33.07
C THR A 75 -12.61 15.10 -33.56
N GLY A 76 -13.18 16.26 -33.19
CA GLY A 76 -14.55 16.64 -33.55
C GLY A 76 -14.68 17.36 -34.90
N SER A 77 -13.56 17.80 -35.47
CA SER A 77 -13.49 18.56 -36.73
C SER A 77 -12.45 17.92 -37.65
N ALA A 78 -12.71 16.67 -38.07
CA ALA A 78 -11.79 15.86 -38.87
C ALA A 78 -12.27 15.60 -40.31
N CYS A 79 -13.15 16.43 -40.87
CA CYS A 79 -13.71 16.25 -42.22
C CYS A 79 -14.32 14.85 -42.50
N GLY A 80 -14.80 14.16 -41.46
CA GLY A 80 -15.34 12.80 -41.58
C GLY A 80 -14.29 11.69 -41.66
N PHE A 81 -13.00 12.00 -41.54
CA PHE A 81 -11.96 10.99 -41.37
C PHE A 81 -11.97 10.41 -39.95
N SER A 82 -11.49 9.18 -39.82
CA SER A 82 -11.44 8.44 -38.56
C SER A 82 -10.02 7.98 -38.26
N ASN A 83 -9.65 7.98 -36.97
CA ASN A 83 -8.31 7.57 -36.54
C ASN A 83 -8.03 6.11 -36.91
N GLY A 84 -6.80 5.83 -37.38
CA GLY A 84 -6.32 4.50 -37.75
C GLY A 84 -6.90 3.94 -39.05
N THR A 85 -7.84 4.62 -39.71
CA THR A 85 -8.41 4.19 -41.00
C THR A 85 -7.56 4.74 -42.14
N ASP A 86 -7.13 3.90 -43.08
CA ASP A 86 -6.27 4.28 -44.23
C ASP A 86 -5.01 5.08 -43.83
N GLY A 87 -4.43 4.74 -42.67
CA GLY A 87 -3.26 5.43 -42.14
C GLY A 87 -3.51 6.84 -41.59
N ASN A 88 -4.77 7.30 -41.53
CA ASN A 88 -5.10 8.61 -40.96
C ASN A 88 -4.86 8.63 -39.44
N ILE A 89 -4.29 9.73 -38.95
CA ILE A 89 -3.99 10.00 -37.55
C ILE A 89 -4.89 11.16 -37.11
N ILE A 90 -5.86 10.90 -36.25
CA ILE A 90 -6.83 11.91 -35.81
C ILE A 90 -6.74 12.08 -34.29
N GLY A 91 -6.74 13.31 -33.79
CA GLY A 91 -6.71 13.58 -32.36
C GLY A 91 -5.32 13.67 -31.74
N SER A 92 -4.29 13.91 -32.55
CA SER A 92 -2.89 13.94 -32.10
C SER A 92 -2.20 15.23 -32.55
N ASP A 93 -1.46 15.85 -31.63
CA ASP A 93 -0.62 17.00 -31.94
C ASP A 93 0.49 16.59 -32.93
N PRO A 94 0.61 17.25 -34.10
CA PRO A 94 1.69 17.00 -35.05
C PRO A 94 3.07 17.43 -34.55
N LYS A 95 3.20 18.13 -33.42
CA LYS A 95 4.44 18.66 -32.87
C LYS A 95 5.22 19.45 -33.90
N LEU A 96 4.57 20.44 -34.50
CA LEU A 96 5.21 21.32 -35.47
C LEU A 96 6.09 22.36 -34.77
N GLY A 97 7.30 22.55 -35.28
CA GLY A 97 8.16 23.66 -34.87
C GLY A 97 7.62 25.01 -35.37
N PRO A 98 8.22 26.13 -34.93
CA PRO A 98 7.89 27.44 -35.48
C PRO A 98 8.21 27.51 -36.98
N LEU A 99 7.51 28.39 -37.68
CA LEU A 99 7.80 28.67 -39.09
C LEU A 99 9.22 29.25 -39.20
N THR A 100 10.14 28.51 -39.81
CA THR A 100 11.56 28.86 -39.85
C THR A 100 12.13 28.73 -41.26
N TRP A 101 13.17 29.52 -41.55
CA TRP A 101 13.88 29.41 -42.83
C TRP A 101 14.74 28.15 -42.83
N SER A 102 14.46 27.23 -43.76
CA SER A 102 15.12 25.92 -43.81
C SER A 102 15.74 25.68 -45.20
N GLY A 103 16.93 25.09 -45.23
CA GLY A 103 17.81 25.01 -46.41
C GLY A 103 17.26 24.16 -47.56
N GLY A 104 17.46 24.69 -48.79
CA GLY A 104 17.03 24.20 -50.10
C GLY A 104 17.30 25.27 -51.17
N LEU A 105 17.11 24.99 -52.47
CA LEU A 105 17.26 25.97 -53.55
C LEU A 105 16.26 27.14 -53.36
N GLY A 106 16.74 28.27 -52.83
CA GLY A 106 15.95 29.50 -52.68
C GLY A 106 15.45 29.82 -51.27
N GLY A 107 15.59 28.87 -50.32
CA GLY A 107 15.17 29.03 -48.94
C GLY A 107 13.65 29.15 -48.79
N THR A 108 13.03 28.15 -48.16
CA THR A 108 11.59 28.12 -47.93
C THR A 108 11.34 28.21 -46.43
N GLN A 109 10.35 29.01 -46.03
CA GLN A 109 9.83 28.97 -44.67
C GLN A 109 9.01 27.70 -44.48
N THR A 110 9.35 26.89 -43.49
CA THR A 110 8.71 25.59 -43.29
C THR A 110 8.34 25.35 -41.83
N LEU A 111 7.25 24.60 -41.63
CA LEU A 111 6.86 24.04 -40.34
C LEU A 111 7.43 22.63 -40.27
N THR A 112 8.57 22.50 -39.59
CA THR A 112 9.26 21.22 -39.44
C THR A 112 8.57 20.36 -38.38
N PRO A 113 8.18 19.11 -38.67
CA PRO A 113 7.81 18.15 -37.64
C PRO A 113 8.99 17.92 -36.68
N LEU A 114 8.76 18.12 -35.39
CA LEU A 114 9.79 17.93 -34.36
C LEU A 114 10.01 16.44 -34.07
N ALA A 115 11.11 16.12 -33.40
CA ALA A 115 11.39 14.75 -32.96
C ALA A 115 10.21 14.14 -32.17
N GLY A 116 9.82 12.92 -32.52
CA GLY A 116 8.67 12.24 -31.93
C GLY A 116 7.30 12.78 -32.40
N SER A 117 7.26 13.56 -33.47
CA SER A 117 6.02 13.90 -34.18
C SER A 117 5.40 12.62 -34.79
N PRO A 118 4.07 12.44 -34.69
CA PRO A 118 3.39 11.32 -35.34
C PRO A 118 3.32 11.46 -36.87
N ALA A 119 3.72 12.60 -37.44
CA ALA A 119 3.83 12.78 -38.89
C ALA A 119 5.08 12.11 -39.47
N LEU A 120 6.11 11.85 -38.67
CA LEU A 120 7.38 11.31 -39.15
C LEU A 120 7.23 9.86 -39.62
N ASN A 121 7.66 9.57 -40.85
CA ASN A 121 7.55 8.27 -41.53
C ASN A 121 6.13 7.68 -41.55
N ALA A 122 5.09 8.51 -41.49
CA ALA A 122 3.69 8.08 -41.42
C ALA A 122 2.90 8.33 -42.72
N GLY A 123 3.56 8.86 -43.75
CA GLY A 123 2.96 9.16 -45.04
C GLY A 123 2.89 7.95 -45.97
N ASN A 124 2.12 8.10 -47.04
CA ASN A 124 2.05 7.15 -48.14
C ASN A 124 3.11 7.45 -49.21
N ASP A 125 4.03 6.51 -49.44
CA ASP A 125 5.16 6.71 -50.36
C ASP A 125 4.74 6.95 -51.81
N ALA A 126 3.72 6.24 -52.30
CA ALA A 126 3.23 6.39 -53.66
C ALA A 126 2.63 7.80 -53.88
N THR A 127 1.93 8.33 -52.88
CA THR A 127 1.37 9.68 -52.88
C THR A 127 2.47 10.75 -52.82
N CYS A 128 3.55 10.49 -52.09
CA CYS A 128 4.74 11.34 -52.09
C CYS A 128 5.46 11.34 -53.45
N ALA A 129 5.53 10.18 -54.11
CA ALA A 129 6.22 9.98 -55.38
C ALA A 129 5.45 10.46 -56.62
N ALA A 130 4.13 10.55 -56.55
CA ALA A 130 3.29 10.88 -57.69
C ALA A 130 3.20 12.40 -57.96
N ALA A 131 2.86 12.75 -59.21
CA ALA A 131 2.41 14.11 -59.56
C ALA A 131 1.18 14.51 -58.71
N PRO A 132 0.97 15.81 -58.38
CA PRO A 132 1.57 17.00 -59.01
C PRO A 132 2.84 17.54 -58.34
N VAL A 133 3.33 16.96 -57.24
CA VAL A 133 4.42 17.54 -56.41
C VAL A 133 5.84 17.14 -56.84
N ASN A 134 6.02 16.57 -58.04
CA ASN A 134 7.32 16.21 -58.64
C ASN A 134 8.27 15.41 -57.72
N ASN A 135 7.73 14.66 -56.76
CA ASN A 135 8.47 13.89 -55.78
C ASN A 135 9.46 14.69 -54.91
N LEU A 136 9.20 15.98 -54.69
CA LEU A 136 10.03 16.84 -53.84
C LEU A 136 9.20 17.45 -52.71
N ASP A 137 9.81 17.65 -51.55
CA ASP A 137 9.28 18.49 -50.48
C ASP A 137 9.39 19.98 -50.85
N GLN A 138 8.82 20.86 -50.02
CA GLN A 138 8.81 22.30 -50.29
C GLN A 138 10.19 22.99 -50.30
N ARG A 139 11.27 22.27 -49.96
CA ARG A 139 12.67 22.73 -50.06
C ARG A 139 13.39 22.16 -51.29
N GLY A 140 12.73 21.27 -52.03
CA GLY A 140 13.31 20.56 -53.17
C GLY A 140 14.00 19.26 -52.78
N ILE A 141 13.77 18.72 -51.59
CA ILE A 141 14.33 17.42 -51.16
C ILE A 141 13.45 16.30 -51.70
N THR A 142 14.05 15.28 -52.30
CA THR A 142 13.30 14.12 -52.83
C THR A 142 12.54 13.39 -51.72
N ARG A 143 11.33 12.94 -52.01
CA ARG A 143 10.51 12.12 -51.10
C ARG A 143 10.39 10.69 -51.65
N PRO A 144 10.04 9.68 -50.83
CA PRO A 144 10.40 9.61 -49.41
C PRO A 144 11.92 9.68 -49.20
N GLN A 145 12.35 10.13 -48.02
CA GLN A 145 13.67 9.83 -47.48
C GLN A 145 13.53 8.69 -46.45
N GLY A 146 14.45 7.74 -46.45
CA GLY A 146 14.38 6.60 -45.52
C GLY A 146 13.31 5.55 -45.84
N ALA A 147 12.52 5.13 -44.83
CA ALA A 147 11.59 4.00 -44.96
C ALA A 147 10.25 4.40 -45.55
N HIS A 148 9.67 5.51 -45.06
CA HIS A 148 8.41 6.07 -45.54
C HIS A 148 8.49 7.60 -45.53
N CYS A 149 7.72 8.28 -46.38
CA CYS A 149 7.71 9.74 -46.34
C CYS A 149 6.99 10.26 -45.10
N ASP A 150 7.30 11.50 -44.72
CA ASP A 150 6.59 12.19 -43.66
C ASP A 150 5.22 12.69 -44.14
N ILE A 151 4.23 12.79 -43.24
CA ILE A 151 2.96 13.48 -43.55
C ILE A 151 3.24 14.99 -43.64
N GLY A 152 2.67 15.67 -44.64
CA GLY A 152 2.77 17.12 -44.85
C GLY A 152 3.70 17.51 -45.99
N SER A 153 4.04 18.80 -46.08
CA SER A 153 4.86 19.36 -47.17
C SER A 153 6.38 19.29 -46.94
N TYR A 154 6.81 18.70 -45.83
CA TYR A 154 8.19 18.69 -45.37
C TYR A 154 8.68 17.26 -45.20
N GLU A 155 9.92 16.99 -45.60
CA GLU A 155 10.59 15.71 -45.42
C GLU A 155 11.73 15.81 -44.40
N SER A 156 11.54 15.35 -43.19
CA SER A 156 12.57 15.35 -42.17
C SER A 156 13.78 14.56 -42.64
N GLN A 157 14.97 15.13 -42.43
CA GLN A 157 16.26 14.46 -42.64
C GLN A 157 16.93 14.24 -41.28
N ASN A 158 16.17 13.74 -40.31
CA ASN A 158 16.68 13.60 -38.95
C ASN A 158 17.27 12.21 -38.75
N ALA A 159 18.57 12.15 -38.45
CA ALA A 159 19.20 10.96 -37.91
C ALA A 159 19.00 10.94 -36.39
N ALA A 160 18.27 9.94 -35.89
CA ALA A 160 17.98 9.83 -34.46
C ALA A 160 18.01 8.37 -34.02
N LEU A 161 18.64 8.12 -32.87
CA LEU A 161 18.72 6.80 -32.25
C LEU A 161 17.98 6.78 -30.92
N ALA A 162 17.30 5.66 -30.67
CA ALA A 162 16.85 5.29 -29.33
C ALA A 162 17.64 4.05 -28.87
N LEU A 163 17.88 3.97 -27.56
CA LEU A 163 18.52 2.82 -26.94
C LEU A 163 17.62 2.30 -25.81
N VAL A 164 17.33 1.01 -25.84
CA VAL A 164 16.77 0.29 -24.70
C VAL A 164 17.86 -0.62 -24.14
N LYS A 165 18.06 -0.54 -22.82
CA LYS A 165 19.03 -1.36 -22.09
C LYS A 165 18.32 -2.15 -21.00
N THR A 166 18.54 -3.46 -20.98
CA THR A 166 17.97 -4.37 -19.97
C THR A 166 19.06 -5.22 -19.33
N ALA A 167 18.76 -5.81 -18.16
CA ALA A 167 19.67 -6.65 -17.40
C ALA A 167 18.95 -7.93 -16.95
N ASP A 168 19.66 -9.05 -16.93
CA ASP A 168 19.17 -10.33 -16.43
C ASP A 168 20.34 -11.15 -15.85
N PRO A 169 20.28 -11.61 -14.58
CA PRO A 169 19.22 -11.37 -13.59
C PRO A 169 19.20 -9.94 -13.05
N LEU A 170 18.08 -9.56 -12.42
CA LEU A 170 17.89 -8.24 -11.77
C LEU A 170 18.45 -8.17 -10.33
N VAL A 171 18.86 -9.30 -9.77
CA VAL A 171 19.40 -9.39 -8.42
C VAL A 171 20.71 -10.15 -8.42
N TYR A 172 21.67 -9.69 -7.61
CA TYR A 172 22.97 -10.32 -7.44
C TYR A 172 23.33 -10.48 -5.96
N SER A 173 24.13 -11.49 -5.62
CA SER A 173 24.45 -11.81 -4.21
C SER A 173 25.93 -12.07 -3.93
N THR A 174 26.70 -12.51 -4.93
CA THR A 174 28.10 -12.92 -4.76
C THR A 174 29.02 -12.38 -5.86
N PRO A 175 30.33 -12.20 -5.57
CA PRO A 175 31.29 -11.85 -6.62
C PRO A 175 31.41 -12.97 -7.66
N GLY A 176 31.59 -12.60 -8.91
CA GLY A 176 31.71 -13.54 -10.03
C GLY A 176 30.37 -13.96 -10.64
N GLU A 177 29.22 -13.62 -10.03
CA GLU A 177 27.92 -13.76 -10.70
C GLU A 177 27.91 -12.95 -12.00
N THR A 178 27.29 -13.50 -13.03
CA THR A 178 27.23 -12.86 -14.34
C THR A 178 25.85 -12.26 -14.59
N ILE A 179 25.84 -10.98 -14.96
CA ILE A 179 24.66 -10.25 -15.41
C ILE A 179 24.76 -10.05 -16.92
N THR A 180 23.76 -10.50 -17.66
CA THR A 180 23.65 -10.24 -19.09
C THR A 180 22.95 -8.91 -19.30
N TYR A 181 23.68 -7.93 -19.85
CA TYR A 181 23.09 -6.69 -20.35
C TYR A 181 22.73 -6.84 -21.83
N ARG A 182 21.48 -6.54 -22.19
CA ARG A 182 21.02 -6.50 -23.58
C ARG A 182 20.77 -5.07 -24.01
N PHE A 183 21.20 -4.74 -25.22
CA PHE A 183 21.05 -3.42 -25.84
C PHE A 183 20.25 -3.58 -27.12
N ALA A 184 19.14 -2.84 -27.23
CA ALA A 184 18.38 -2.73 -28.46
C ALA A 184 18.49 -1.29 -28.97
N ILE A 185 19.14 -1.12 -30.12
CA ILE A 185 19.33 0.15 -30.80
C ILE A 185 18.26 0.26 -31.88
N GLU A 186 17.50 1.34 -31.87
CA GLU A 186 16.45 1.63 -32.85
C GLU A 186 16.75 2.93 -33.58
N ASN A 187 16.65 2.92 -34.91
CA ASN A 187 16.63 4.15 -35.69
C ASN A 187 15.23 4.75 -35.62
N VAL A 188 15.08 5.78 -34.79
CA VAL A 188 13.82 6.55 -34.64
C VAL A 188 13.80 7.81 -35.51
N GLY A 189 14.82 7.97 -36.35
CA GLY A 189 14.91 9.02 -37.36
C GLY A 189 14.16 8.67 -38.64
N SER A 190 14.28 9.54 -39.64
CA SER A 190 13.66 9.40 -40.96
C SER A 190 14.65 9.00 -42.06
N THR A 191 15.93 8.86 -41.74
CA THR A 191 16.95 8.45 -42.71
C THR A 191 17.55 7.11 -42.36
N THR A 192 17.76 6.24 -43.34
CA THR A 192 18.49 4.97 -43.14
C THR A 192 19.92 5.27 -42.69
N MET A 193 20.31 4.73 -41.54
CA MET A 193 21.64 4.87 -40.97
C MET A 193 22.51 3.70 -41.44
N SER A 194 23.69 3.98 -41.97
CA SER A 194 24.56 2.94 -42.54
C SER A 194 25.22 2.04 -41.49
N GLY A 195 25.34 2.52 -40.25
CA GLY A 195 26.17 1.89 -39.24
C GLY A 195 27.67 2.01 -39.58
N PRO A 196 28.54 1.27 -38.86
CA PRO A 196 28.20 0.38 -37.75
C PRO A 196 27.80 1.15 -36.49
N PHE A 197 27.04 0.49 -35.61
CA PHE A 197 26.61 1.05 -34.34
C PHE A 197 27.53 0.61 -33.21
N ALA A 198 27.79 1.50 -32.28
CA ALA A 198 28.59 1.27 -31.10
C ALA A 198 27.81 1.61 -29.83
N ILE A 199 28.16 0.98 -28.72
CA ILE A 199 27.67 1.34 -27.38
C ILE A 199 28.84 1.91 -26.57
N THR A 200 28.60 2.99 -25.85
CA THR A 200 29.46 3.45 -24.76
C THR A 200 28.73 3.21 -23.44
N ASP A 201 29.29 2.36 -22.59
CA ASP A 201 28.69 1.86 -21.36
C ASP A 201 29.63 2.10 -20.17
N ASP A 202 29.08 2.54 -19.03
CA ASP A 202 29.88 2.92 -17.86
C ASP A 202 30.42 1.72 -17.05
N LYS A 203 29.93 0.49 -17.30
CA LYS A 203 30.44 -0.75 -16.68
C LYS A 203 31.17 -1.66 -17.66
N LEU A 204 30.74 -1.71 -18.91
CA LEU A 204 31.27 -2.59 -19.96
C LEU A 204 32.28 -1.89 -20.89
N GLY A 205 32.38 -0.56 -20.83
CA GLY A 205 33.25 0.22 -21.71
C GLY A 205 32.67 0.43 -23.10
N THR A 206 33.53 0.53 -24.12
CA THR A 206 33.09 0.72 -25.51
C THR A 206 32.93 -0.62 -26.22
N ILE A 207 31.74 -0.84 -26.78
CA ILE A 207 31.40 -1.99 -27.61
C ILE A 207 31.26 -1.51 -29.05
N ASN A 208 32.07 -2.03 -29.96
CA ASN A 208 31.99 -1.69 -31.38
C ASN A 208 32.42 -2.89 -32.24
N PRO A 209 31.53 -3.46 -33.10
CA PRO A 209 30.15 -3.05 -33.35
C PRO A 209 29.13 -3.75 -32.44
N CYS A 210 28.05 -3.05 -32.10
CA CYS A 210 26.76 -3.58 -31.65
C CYS A 210 25.78 -3.52 -32.84
N GLY A 211 26.07 -4.30 -33.88
CA GLY A 211 25.37 -4.26 -35.17
C GLY A 211 26.16 -3.51 -36.23
N ALA A 212 26.39 -4.17 -37.37
CA ALA A 212 27.21 -3.65 -38.47
C ALA A 212 26.41 -3.38 -39.76
N GLY A 213 25.13 -3.79 -39.81
CA GLY A 213 24.25 -3.53 -40.95
C GLY A 213 23.60 -2.15 -40.87
N SER A 214 23.02 -1.68 -41.97
CA SER A 214 22.23 -0.44 -41.97
C SER A 214 20.92 -0.61 -41.21
N LEU A 215 20.49 0.42 -40.47
CA LEU A 215 19.16 0.50 -39.87
C LEU A 215 18.28 1.46 -40.66
N ALA A 216 17.29 0.93 -41.37
CA ALA A 216 16.19 1.75 -41.88
C ALA A 216 15.40 2.39 -40.72
N PRO A 217 14.67 3.49 -40.95
CA PRO A 217 13.73 4.01 -39.95
C PRO A 217 12.82 2.92 -39.37
N GLY A 218 12.65 2.93 -38.05
CA GLY A 218 11.90 1.92 -37.27
C GLY A 218 12.60 0.58 -37.09
N ALA A 219 13.70 0.30 -37.80
CA ALA A 219 14.43 -0.96 -37.66
C ALA A 219 15.30 -0.97 -36.39
N LYS A 220 15.55 -2.19 -35.89
CA LYS A 220 16.31 -2.45 -34.66
C LYS A 220 17.49 -3.37 -34.91
N THR A 221 18.56 -3.17 -34.15
CA THR A 221 19.63 -4.15 -33.97
C THR A 221 19.85 -4.39 -32.49
N GLU A 222 20.24 -5.61 -32.13
CA GLU A 222 20.47 -5.99 -30.74
C GLU A 222 21.85 -6.59 -30.53
N CYS A 223 22.41 -6.38 -29.35
CA CYS A 223 23.60 -7.09 -28.87
C CYS A 223 23.50 -7.35 -27.36
N ALA A 224 24.27 -8.32 -26.86
CA ALA A 224 24.27 -8.66 -25.44
C ALA A 224 25.70 -8.91 -24.96
N PHE A 225 25.98 -8.47 -23.73
CA PHE A 225 27.30 -8.60 -23.09
C PHE A 225 27.14 -8.95 -21.62
N GLU A 226 28.12 -9.69 -21.12
CA GLU A 226 28.16 -10.16 -19.75
C GLU A 226 28.98 -9.22 -18.87
N TYR A 227 28.48 -8.97 -17.66
CA TYR A 227 29.17 -8.25 -16.60
C TYR A 227 29.34 -9.16 -15.39
N SER A 228 30.56 -9.39 -14.94
CA SER A 228 30.84 -10.14 -13.72
C SER A 228 30.84 -9.21 -12.50
N ILE A 229 30.00 -9.52 -11.52
CA ILE A 229 29.90 -8.80 -10.25
C ILE A 229 31.23 -8.81 -9.52
N THR A 230 31.68 -7.64 -9.07
CA THR A 230 32.93 -7.46 -8.35
C THR A 230 32.70 -7.35 -6.84
N VAL A 231 33.77 -7.45 -6.06
CA VAL A 231 33.72 -7.16 -4.61
C VAL A 231 33.34 -5.70 -4.31
N GLN A 232 33.60 -4.78 -5.22
CA GLN A 232 33.24 -3.37 -5.07
C GLN A 232 31.74 -3.14 -5.27
N ASP A 233 31.11 -3.89 -6.17
CA ASP A 233 29.68 -3.81 -6.45
C ASP A 233 28.81 -4.24 -5.26
N LEU A 234 29.35 -5.09 -4.40
CA LEU A 234 28.69 -5.53 -3.16
C LEU A 234 28.75 -4.48 -2.05
N GLN A 235 29.50 -3.37 -2.22
CA GLN A 235 29.53 -2.27 -1.25
C GLN A 235 28.29 -1.37 -1.36
N GLY A 236 27.63 -1.36 -2.53
CA GLY A 236 26.36 -0.66 -2.74
C GLY A 236 25.16 -1.61 -2.62
N ASP A 237 23.98 -1.02 -2.49
CA ASP A 237 22.70 -1.76 -2.49
C ASP A 237 22.20 -2.07 -3.90
N PHE A 238 22.71 -1.36 -4.92
CA PHE A 238 22.35 -1.55 -6.32
C PHE A 238 23.49 -1.10 -7.25
N ILE A 239 23.45 -1.59 -8.49
CA ILE A 239 24.26 -1.09 -9.60
C ILE A 239 23.34 -0.43 -10.62
N ALA A 240 23.63 0.83 -10.95
CA ALA A 240 23.11 1.47 -12.15
C ALA A 240 24.16 1.33 -13.26
N ASN A 241 23.77 0.71 -14.37
CA ASN A 241 24.57 0.64 -15.58
C ASN A 241 23.96 1.55 -16.66
N ARG A 242 24.74 2.54 -17.11
CA ARG A 242 24.34 3.62 -18.01
C ARG A 242 25.05 3.46 -19.35
N ALA A 243 24.32 3.64 -20.44
CA ALA A 243 24.88 3.54 -21.78
C ALA A 243 24.24 4.50 -22.80
N THR A 244 25.00 4.82 -23.85
CA THR A 244 24.52 5.51 -25.06
C THR A 244 24.85 4.67 -26.29
N ALA A 245 24.02 4.76 -27.32
CA ALA A 245 24.28 4.17 -28.63
C ALA A 245 24.76 5.26 -29.59
N LYS A 246 25.67 4.89 -30.49
CA LYS A 246 26.22 5.79 -31.50
C LYS A 246 26.27 5.11 -32.86
N ASP A 247 25.77 5.76 -33.90
CA ASP A 247 26.15 5.42 -35.26
C ASP A 247 27.53 6.02 -35.55
N THR A 248 28.51 5.16 -35.81
CA THR A 248 29.90 5.60 -36.04
C THR A 248 30.07 6.29 -37.38
N GLY A 249 29.19 6.03 -38.35
CA GLY A 249 29.21 6.67 -39.67
C GLY A 249 28.73 8.12 -39.62
N SER A 250 27.50 8.35 -39.12
CA SER A 250 26.94 9.71 -39.01
C SER A 250 27.39 10.48 -37.77
N GLY A 251 27.86 9.79 -36.73
CA GLY A 251 28.17 10.38 -35.43
C GLY A 251 26.95 10.60 -34.53
N THR A 252 25.75 10.25 -34.98
CA THR A 252 24.49 10.38 -34.22
C THR A 252 24.54 9.58 -32.93
N VAL A 253 24.10 10.16 -31.82
CA VAL A 253 24.11 9.55 -30.47
C VAL A 253 22.69 9.50 -29.91
N SER A 254 22.32 8.38 -29.28
CA SER A 254 21.04 8.25 -28.57
C SER A 254 21.05 8.99 -27.23
N PRO A 255 19.87 9.26 -26.63
CA PRO A 255 19.78 9.51 -25.20
C PRO A 255 20.40 8.37 -24.38
N GLU A 256 20.75 8.64 -23.12
CA GLU A 256 21.26 7.64 -22.19
C GLU A 256 20.15 6.67 -21.76
N ALA A 257 20.45 5.38 -21.77
CA ALA A 257 19.62 4.32 -21.21
C ALA A 257 20.28 3.75 -19.94
N THR A 258 19.50 3.51 -18.89
CA THR A 258 19.99 2.96 -17.63
C THR A 258 19.28 1.64 -17.29
N ALA A 259 20.04 0.61 -16.94
CA ALA A 259 19.53 -0.61 -16.31
C ALA A 259 19.96 -0.65 -14.84
N HIS A 260 19.04 -1.07 -13.96
CA HIS A 260 19.30 -1.21 -12.52
C HIS A 260 19.23 -2.67 -12.13
N ILE A 261 20.22 -3.12 -11.36
CA ILE A 261 20.21 -4.40 -10.67
C ILE A 261 20.44 -4.17 -9.18
N THR A 262 19.82 -4.97 -8.32
CA THR A 262 19.84 -4.76 -6.86
C THR A 262 20.62 -5.86 -6.18
N LYS A 263 21.28 -5.55 -5.08
CA LYS A 263 21.92 -6.56 -4.23
C LYS A 263 20.85 -7.37 -3.50
N ALA A 264 21.08 -8.67 -3.35
CA ALA A 264 20.26 -9.56 -2.55
C ALA A 264 20.30 -9.14 -1.08
N SER A 265 19.12 -8.90 -0.52
CA SER A 265 18.90 -8.56 0.88
C SER A 265 18.06 -9.65 1.52
N PHE A 266 18.69 -10.40 2.43
CA PHE A 266 18.06 -11.45 3.23
C PHE A 266 17.69 -10.87 4.59
N LYS A 267 16.51 -10.26 4.69
CA LYS A 267 16.04 -9.60 5.92
C LYS A 267 14.72 -10.18 6.38
N MET A 268 14.59 -10.35 7.70
CA MET A 268 13.40 -10.90 8.33
C MET A 268 13.04 -10.04 9.55
N ALA A 269 11.78 -10.04 9.95
CA ALA A 269 11.31 -9.45 11.19
C ALA A 269 10.38 -10.42 11.93
N LEU A 270 10.37 -10.34 13.27
CA LEU A 270 9.46 -11.08 14.13
C LEU A 270 8.59 -10.11 14.92
N LYS A 271 7.28 -10.32 14.86
CA LYS A 271 6.31 -9.71 15.76
C LYS A 271 5.77 -10.78 16.70
N LYS A 272 5.98 -10.60 18.00
CA LYS A 272 5.43 -11.45 19.06
C LYS A 272 4.28 -10.71 19.74
N SER A 273 3.22 -11.44 20.07
CA SER A 273 2.08 -10.91 20.84
C SER A 273 1.57 -11.98 21.81
N ALA A 274 0.98 -11.56 22.92
CA ALA A 274 0.21 -12.40 23.81
C ALA A 274 -1.27 -12.10 23.63
N ASP A 275 -2.12 -13.12 23.79
CA ASP A 275 -3.58 -12.97 23.74
C ASP A 275 -4.17 -12.19 24.92
N ARG A 276 -3.38 -11.92 25.96
CA ARG A 276 -3.72 -11.07 27.11
C ARG A 276 -2.52 -10.35 27.69
N THR A 277 -2.77 -9.29 28.46
CA THR A 277 -1.75 -8.46 29.12
C THR A 277 -1.60 -8.74 30.61
N THR A 278 -2.53 -9.52 31.19
CA THR A 278 -2.54 -9.84 32.61
C THR A 278 -2.87 -11.31 32.88
N TYR A 279 -2.46 -11.82 34.04
CA TYR A 279 -2.84 -13.14 34.58
C TYR A 279 -3.09 -13.05 36.09
N SER A 280 -3.88 -13.96 36.66
CA SER A 280 -4.29 -13.89 38.07
C SER A 280 -4.05 -15.16 38.89
N ALA A 281 -4.01 -16.32 38.25
CA ALA A 281 -3.88 -17.63 38.92
C ALA A 281 -2.90 -18.58 38.21
N VAL A 282 -2.37 -19.55 38.97
CA VAL A 282 -1.59 -20.67 38.45
C VAL A 282 -2.48 -21.54 37.57
N GLY A 283 -1.94 -22.04 36.46
CA GLY A 283 -2.66 -22.88 35.51
C GLY A 283 -3.40 -22.11 34.41
N GLU A 284 -3.49 -20.78 34.48
CA GLU A 284 -3.94 -19.96 33.36
C GLU A 284 -3.00 -20.16 32.15
N THR A 285 -3.56 -20.17 30.94
CA THR A 285 -2.79 -20.40 29.71
C THR A 285 -2.65 -19.11 28.91
N ILE A 286 -1.42 -18.63 28.72
CA ILE A 286 -1.00 -17.51 27.86
C ILE A 286 -0.66 -18.02 26.46
N THR A 287 -1.45 -17.65 25.45
CA THR A 287 -1.18 -18.03 24.06
C THR A 287 -0.37 -16.92 23.40
N TYR A 288 0.85 -17.25 22.99
CA TYR A 288 1.70 -16.37 22.21
C TYR A 288 1.49 -16.60 20.72
N LYS A 289 1.39 -15.52 19.95
CA LYS A 289 1.39 -15.52 18.49
C LYS A 289 2.68 -14.90 17.97
N TYR A 290 3.28 -15.56 17.00
CA TYR A 290 4.52 -15.17 16.34
C TYR A 290 4.23 -14.94 14.86
N GLU A 291 4.54 -13.75 14.36
CA GLU A 291 4.41 -13.39 12.94
C GLU A 291 5.79 -13.06 12.39
N ILE A 292 6.26 -13.89 11.45
CA ILE A 292 7.53 -13.75 10.75
C ILE A 292 7.24 -13.05 9.43
N THR A 293 7.97 -11.97 9.14
CA THR A 293 7.84 -11.19 7.90
C THR A 293 9.16 -11.21 7.13
N ASN A 294 9.12 -11.44 5.82
CA ASN A 294 10.27 -11.20 4.95
C ASN A 294 10.37 -9.70 4.62
N GLU A 295 11.34 -9.01 5.20
CA GLU A 295 11.62 -7.59 4.91
C GLU A 295 12.71 -7.41 3.85
N GLY A 296 13.25 -8.51 3.31
CA GLY A 296 14.22 -8.52 2.24
C GLY A 296 13.60 -8.33 0.86
N ASN A 297 14.46 -8.31 -0.16
CA ASN A 297 14.05 -8.28 -1.58
C ASN A 297 14.20 -9.64 -2.28
N ILE A 298 14.65 -10.67 -1.54
CA ILE A 298 14.75 -12.06 -2.01
C ILE A 298 13.71 -12.92 -1.32
N THR A 299 13.16 -13.90 -2.05
CA THR A 299 12.29 -14.92 -1.47
C THR A 299 13.09 -15.82 -0.53
N LEU A 300 12.68 -15.87 0.74
CA LEU A 300 13.34 -16.67 1.78
C LEU A 300 12.87 -18.14 1.72
N ALA A 301 13.80 -19.07 1.87
CA ALA A 301 13.50 -20.51 1.84
C ALA A 301 13.00 -21.04 3.20
N ALA A 302 11.95 -21.86 3.18
CA ALA A 302 11.47 -22.60 4.35
C ALA A 302 12.38 -23.79 4.74
N PRO A 303 12.19 -24.40 5.93
CA PRO A 303 11.20 -24.08 6.96
C PRO A 303 11.61 -22.92 7.88
N PHE A 304 10.62 -22.26 8.47
CA PHE A 304 10.80 -21.25 9.50
C PHE A 304 10.50 -21.82 10.89
N SER A 305 11.21 -21.37 11.91
CA SER A 305 10.94 -21.71 13.31
C SER A 305 11.25 -20.53 14.22
N VAL A 306 10.78 -20.61 15.46
CA VAL A 306 11.03 -19.60 16.51
C VAL A 306 11.70 -20.29 17.68
N ILE A 307 12.73 -19.66 18.26
CA ILE A 307 13.30 -20.08 19.53
C ILE A 307 12.87 -19.07 20.59
N ASP A 308 12.25 -19.57 21.65
CA ASP A 308 11.60 -18.82 22.72
C ASP A 308 12.22 -19.17 24.07
N ASP A 309 12.50 -18.16 24.90
CA ASP A 309 13.20 -18.35 26.18
C ASP A 309 12.37 -19.09 27.24
N LYS A 310 11.04 -19.14 27.08
CA LYS A 310 10.11 -19.85 27.97
C LYS A 310 9.57 -21.16 27.39
N LEU A 311 9.49 -21.27 26.06
CA LEU A 311 8.83 -22.37 25.37
C LEU A 311 9.79 -23.25 24.55
N GLY A 312 11.05 -22.85 24.37
CA GLY A 312 12.02 -23.57 23.55
C GLY A 312 11.78 -23.37 22.05
N THR A 313 12.04 -24.40 21.25
CA THR A 313 11.90 -24.32 19.78
C THR A 313 10.48 -24.61 19.34
N ILE A 314 9.86 -23.65 18.65
CA ILE A 314 8.53 -23.72 18.05
C ILE A 314 8.68 -23.93 16.55
N SER A 315 8.21 -25.06 16.03
CA SER A 315 8.36 -25.45 14.64
C SER A 315 7.24 -26.39 14.17
N PRO A 316 6.75 -26.27 12.91
CA PRO A 316 7.13 -25.26 11.93
C PRO A 316 6.31 -23.96 12.10
N CYS A 317 6.95 -22.82 11.86
CA CYS A 317 6.29 -21.51 11.75
C CYS A 317 6.05 -21.09 10.30
N GLY A 318 6.23 -22.03 9.36
CA GLY A 318 6.00 -21.89 7.93
C GLY A 318 6.81 -22.94 7.16
N VAL A 319 6.21 -23.55 6.13
CA VAL A 319 6.83 -24.63 5.33
C VAL A 319 7.02 -24.28 3.86
N GLY A 320 6.44 -23.17 3.39
CA GLY A 320 6.59 -22.66 2.03
C GLY A 320 7.59 -21.50 1.94
N PRO A 321 8.12 -21.19 0.75
CA PRO A 321 8.94 -20.02 0.55
C PRO A 321 8.18 -18.74 0.93
N LEU A 322 8.89 -17.76 1.49
CA LEU A 322 8.32 -16.48 1.92
C LEU A 322 8.80 -15.38 0.99
N ALA A 323 7.93 -14.94 0.08
CA ALA A 323 8.21 -13.86 -0.86
C ALA A 323 8.47 -12.51 -0.13
N PRO A 324 9.17 -11.54 -0.75
CA PRO A 324 9.33 -10.20 -0.19
C PRO A 324 8.00 -9.59 0.29
N GLY A 325 7.97 -9.07 1.52
CA GLY A 325 6.79 -8.48 2.15
C GLY A 325 5.75 -9.47 2.67
N ALA A 326 5.88 -10.76 2.41
CA ALA A 326 4.94 -11.77 2.89
C ALA A 326 5.19 -12.14 4.36
N THR A 327 4.14 -12.67 5.02
CA THR A 327 4.18 -13.12 6.42
C THR A 327 3.80 -14.59 6.58
N THR A 328 4.32 -15.22 7.62
CA THR A 328 3.91 -16.55 8.11
C THR A 328 3.78 -16.50 9.63
N SER A 329 2.99 -17.39 10.23
CA SER A 329 2.73 -17.34 11.67
C SER A 329 2.61 -18.71 12.33
N CYS A 330 2.93 -18.76 13.62
CA CYS A 330 2.69 -19.88 14.53
C CYS A 330 2.22 -19.38 15.89
N THR A 331 1.70 -20.29 16.71
CA THR A 331 1.25 -20.01 18.07
C THR A 331 1.75 -21.08 19.02
N GLU A 332 2.03 -20.70 20.27
CA GLU A 332 2.38 -21.65 21.33
C GLU A 332 1.84 -21.18 22.68
N ALA A 333 1.49 -22.13 23.54
CA ALA A 333 0.83 -21.88 24.81
C ALA A 333 1.77 -22.03 26.01
N TYR A 334 1.80 -21.02 26.88
CA TYR A 334 2.51 -21.04 28.16
C TYR A 334 1.52 -21.18 29.32
N THR A 335 1.77 -22.12 30.23
CA THR A 335 0.95 -22.29 31.43
C THR A 335 1.59 -21.56 32.62
N VAL A 336 0.86 -20.63 33.23
CA VAL A 336 1.30 -19.84 34.38
C VAL A 336 1.66 -20.74 35.55
N GLN A 337 2.86 -20.54 36.09
CA GLN A 337 3.41 -21.28 37.22
C GLN A 337 3.38 -20.43 38.51
N GLN A 338 3.56 -21.09 39.65
CA GLN A 338 3.61 -20.39 40.93
C GLN A 338 4.78 -19.39 41.01
N ALA A 339 5.90 -19.69 40.34
CA ALA A 339 7.05 -18.79 40.27
C ALA A 339 6.70 -17.46 39.57
N ASP A 340 5.78 -17.47 38.60
CA ASP A 340 5.38 -16.28 37.85
C ASP A 340 4.53 -15.33 38.70
N ILE A 341 3.65 -15.86 39.56
CA ILE A 341 2.91 -15.03 40.52
C ILE A 341 3.89 -14.36 41.49
N THR A 342 4.89 -15.11 41.97
CA THR A 342 5.93 -14.57 42.86
C THR A 342 6.79 -13.52 42.16
N ALA A 343 7.07 -13.68 40.86
CA ALA A 343 7.82 -12.71 40.06
C ALA A 343 6.99 -11.45 39.70
N GLY A 344 5.66 -11.53 39.72
CA GLY A 344 4.75 -10.44 39.41
C GLY A 344 4.63 -10.08 37.92
N SER A 345 5.43 -10.70 37.05
CA SER A 345 5.28 -10.60 35.59
C SER A 345 5.98 -11.75 34.88
N ILE A 346 5.53 -12.04 33.66
CA ILE A 346 6.17 -12.95 32.72
C ILE A 346 6.67 -12.12 31.54
N THR A 347 7.98 -11.95 31.42
CA THR A 347 8.60 -11.43 30.20
C THR A 347 9.07 -12.62 29.36
N ASN A 348 8.54 -12.72 28.14
CA ASN A 348 8.87 -13.77 27.18
C ASN A 348 9.54 -13.12 25.96
N GLU A 349 10.75 -13.57 25.62
CA GLU A 349 11.56 -13.14 24.50
C GLU A 349 11.76 -14.29 23.50
N ALA A 350 11.62 -14.00 22.21
CA ALA A 350 11.80 -14.98 21.16
C ALA A 350 12.54 -14.39 19.96
N HIS A 351 13.17 -15.26 19.17
CA HIS A 351 13.82 -14.92 17.90
C HIS A 351 13.43 -15.91 16.80
N ALA A 352 13.25 -15.39 15.58
CA ALA A 352 12.90 -16.19 14.41
C ALA A 352 14.17 -16.69 13.68
N GLN A 353 14.10 -17.89 13.12
CA GLN A 353 15.16 -18.50 12.30
C GLN A 353 14.57 -19.22 11.07
N GLY A 354 15.41 -19.40 10.04
CA GLY A 354 15.03 -19.96 8.73
C GLY A 354 15.41 -19.01 7.59
N GLY A 355 15.07 -19.34 6.34
CA GLY A 355 15.18 -18.39 5.23
C GLY A 355 16.54 -18.24 4.55
N GLY A 356 17.57 -18.99 4.96
CA GLY A 356 18.95 -18.78 4.47
C GLY A 356 19.63 -17.51 5.03
N ALA A 357 18.91 -16.68 5.78
CA ALA A 357 19.49 -15.63 6.59
C ALA A 357 20.25 -16.29 7.77
N THR A 358 21.58 -16.25 7.75
CA THR A 358 22.42 -16.62 8.91
C THR A 358 22.00 -15.75 10.09
N SER A 359 21.27 -16.36 11.03
CA SER A 359 20.85 -15.81 12.33
C SER A 359 20.39 -14.35 12.26
N CYS A 360 19.09 -14.13 12.12
CA CYS A 360 18.52 -12.81 12.31
C CYS A 360 18.61 -12.42 13.80
N ILE A 361 19.78 -11.96 14.25
CA ILE A 361 20.02 -11.41 15.59
C ILE A 361 19.12 -10.17 15.83
N GLU A 362 18.68 -9.51 14.76
CA GLU A 362 17.73 -8.38 14.81
C GLU A 362 16.25 -8.81 14.84
N CYS A 363 15.93 -10.10 14.77
CA CYS A 363 14.55 -10.61 14.83
C CYS A 363 14.08 -10.91 16.26
N ASN A 364 14.71 -10.35 17.28
CA ASN A 364 14.26 -10.55 18.65
C ASN A 364 13.00 -9.73 18.91
N ASN A 365 12.01 -10.34 19.55
CA ASN A 365 10.82 -9.65 20.02
C ASN A 365 10.44 -10.15 21.41
N LYS A 366 10.01 -9.24 22.29
CA LYS A 366 9.62 -9.55 23.67
C LYS A 366 8.25 -9.02 24.00
N VAL A 367 7.52 -9.78 24.81
CA VAL A 367 6.21 -9.40 25.35
C VAL A 367 6.21 -9.65 26.86
N THR A 368 5.67 -8.69 27.62
CA THR A 368 5.49 -8.82 29.06
C THR A 368 4.01 -8.90 29.39
N VAL A 369 3.62 -9.96 30.10
CA VAL A 369 2.30 -10.12 30.71
C VAL A 369 2.46 -9.90 32.21
N THR A 370 1.64 -9.06 32.82
CA THR A 370 1.80 -8.67 34.24
C THR A 370 0.83 -9.42 35.14
N TRP A 371 1.27 -9.72 36.37
CA TRP A 371 0.35 -10.28 37.34
C TRP A 371 -0.63 -9.20 37.80
N GLN A 372 -1.92 -9.55 37.82
CA GLN A 372 -2.96 -8.73 38.41
C GLN A 372 -3.87 -9.64 39.24
N ALA A 373 -4.00 -9.35 40.53
CA ALA A 373 -4.91 -10.07 41.40
C ALA A 373 -6.35 -10.02 40.83
N ALA A 374 -7.04 -11.15 40.88
CA ALA A 374 -8.44 -11.22 40.48
C ALA A 374 -9.29 -10.23 41.29
N PRO A 375 -10.31 -9.59 40.69
CA PRO A 375 -11.22 -8.73 41.44
C PRO A 375 -11.89 -9.48 42.59
N ALA A 376 -12.00 -8.85 43.76
CA ALA A 376 -12.72 -9.41 44.89
C ALA A 376 -14.21 -9.56 44.57
N ALA A 377 -14.80 -10.70 44.94
CA ALA A 377 -16.22 -11.01 44.71
C ALA A 377 -17.12 -10.22 45.66
N ASP A 378 -18.33 -9.87 45.21
CA ASP A 378 -19.33 -9.23 46.06
C ASP A 378 -19.81 -10.17 47.17
N THR A 379 -20.15 -9.62 48.33
CA THR A 379 -20.70 -10.36 49.47
C THR A 379 -22.00 -9.74 49.96
N THR A 380 -22.86 -10.57 50.54
CA THR A 380 -24.07 -10.14 51.26
C THR A 380 -23.98 -10.58 52.71
N THR A 381 -24.10 -9.65 53.64
CA THR A 381 -24.13 -9.93 55.08
C THR A 381 -25.57 -9.80 55.59
N THR A 382 -26.04 -10.80 56.33
CA THR A 382 -27.33 -10.77 57.04
C THR A 382 -27.09 -10.90 58.54
N LEU A 383 -27.96 -10.31 59.35
CA LEU A 383 -27.91 -10.37 60.81
C LEU A 383 -29.24 -10.87 61.36
N THR A 384 -29.19 -11.72 62.38
CA THR A 384 -30.33 -12.13 63.18
C THR A 384 -29.98 -12.08 64.66
N THR A 385 -30.98 -11.87 65.50
CA THR A 385 -30.85 -11.80 66.97
C THR A 385 -31.80 -12.79 67.64
N SER A 386 -31.37 -13.44 68.71
CA SER A 386 -32.22 -14.36 69.48
C SER A 386 -31.82 -14.40 70.96
N PRO A 387 -32.77 -14.24 71.91
CA PRO A 387 -34.19 -13.95 71.69
C PRO A 387 -34.43 -12.48 71.27
N ASN A 388 -35.49 -12.21 70.50
CA ASN A 388 -35.96 -10.86 70.17
C ASN A 388 -37.50 -10.79 70.21
N PRO A 389 -38.13 -10.10 71.18
CA PRO A 389 -37.53 -9.32 72.26
C PRO A 389 -36.74 -10.16 73.29
N SER A 390 -35.82 -9.54 74.03
CA SER A 390 -35.11 -10.12 75.18
C SER A 390 -35.48 -9.41 76.48
N THR A 391 -35.34 -10.09 77.62
CA THR A 391 -35.46 -9.44 78.94
C THR A 391 -34.13 -8.88 79.40
N VAL A 392 -34.14 -7.91 80.34
CA VAL A 392 -32.93 -7.29 80.94
C VAL A 392 -32.00 -8.23 81.72
N ILE A 393 -32.27 -9.54 81.73
CA ILE A 393 -31.39 -10.57 82.33
C ILE A 393 -31.00 -11.66 81.32
N GLN A 394 -31.51 -11.62 80.09
CA GLN A 394 -31.20 -12.58 79.04
C GLN A 394 -30.08 -12.06 78.16
N ASP A 395 -29.05 -12.87 77.99
CA ASP A 395 -28.05 -12.65 76.93
C ASP A 395 -28.72 -12.81 75.55
N VAL A 396 -28.22 -12.06 74.56
CA VAL A 396 -28.73 -12.04 73.17
C VAL A 396 -27.66 -12.58 72.23
N LEU A 397 -27.96 -13.66 71.52
CA LEU A 397 -27.11 -14.19 70.47
C LEU A 397 -27.31 -13.39 69.19
N LEU A 398 -26.25 -12.75 68.72
CA LEU A 398 -26.16 -12.19 67.38
C LEU A 398 -25.56 -13.24 66.46
N LYS A 399 -26.23 -13.50 65.33
CA LYS A 399 -25.73 -14.39 64.28
C LYS A 399 -25.69 -13.63 62.97
N ALA A 400 -24.48 -13.36 62.48
CA ALA A 400 -24.24 -12.84 61.16
C ALA A 400 -23.95 -13.99 60.18
N THR A 401 -24.48 -13.92 58.96
CA THR A 401 -24.19 -14.86 57.88
C THR A 401 -23.76 -14.08 56.65
N VAL A 402 -22.57 -14.40 56.15
CA VAL A 402 -21.95 -13.74 54.99
C VAL A 402 -21.91 -14.74 53.84
N GLN A 403 -22.49 -14.35 52.70
CA GLN A 403 -22.61 -15.20 51.52
C GLN A 403 -21.99 -14.51 50.29
N SER A 404 -21.47 -15.32 49.37
CA SER A 404 -21.03 -14.88 48.05
C SER A 404 -21.33 -15.95 47.01
N GLY A 405 -21.55 -15.55 45.76
CA GLY A 405 -21.66 -16.48 44.63
C GLY A 405 -20.32 -17.14 44.27
N ALA A 406 -19.19 -16.62 44.77
CA ALA A 406 -17.84 -17.10 44.46
C ALA A 406 -17.26 -18.08 45.51
N GLY A 407 -18.09 -18.56 46.45
CA GLY A 407 -17.68 -19.47 47.52
C GLY A 407 -17.97 -18.92 48.91
N THR A 408 -17.49 -19.62 49.94
CA THR A 408 -17.69 -19.22 51.35
C THR A 408 -16.69 -18.14 51.76
N PRO A 409 -17.14 -16.92 52.12
CA PRO A 409 -16.25 -15.86 52.61
C PRO A 409 -15.58 -16.25 53.92
N THR A 410 -14.35 -15.78 54.13
CA THR A 410 -13.57 -15.99 55.37
C THR A 410 -13.29 -14.65 56.05
N GLY A 411 -12.73 -14.64 57.26
CA GLY A 411 -12.37 -13.42 57.98
C GLY A 411 -13.40 -13.01 59.03
N SER A 412 -13.45 -11.71 59.37
CA SER A 412 -14.13 -11.23 60.58
C SER A 412 -15.39 -10.43 60.27
N VAL A 413 -16.38 -10.55 61.16
CA VAL A 413 -17.55 -9.68 61.24
C VAL A 413 -17.50 -8.86 62.52
N THR A 414 -17.71 -7.56 62.39
CA THR A 414 -17.86 -6.61 63.49
C THR A 414 -19.35 -6.36 63.73
N PHE A 415 -19.81 -6.54 64.97
CA PHE A 415 -21.19 -6.25 65.37
C PHE A 415 -21.26 -4.86 66.00
N LEU A 416 -22.20 -4.04 65.55
CA LEU A 416 -22.34 -2.65 65.97
C LEU A 416 -23.75 -2.36 66.47
N GLU A 417 -23.85 -1.40 67.39
CA GLU A 417 -25.08 -0.69 67.74
C GLU A 417 -24.94 0.77 67.35
N GLY A 418 -25.65 1.20 66.31
CA GLY A 418 -25.33 2.45 65.62
C GLY A 418 -23.87 2.44 65.15
N THR A 419 -23.04 3.32 65.70
CA THR A 419 -21.59 3.38 65.41
C THR A 419 -20.72 2.68 66.46
N THR A 420 -21.31 2.19 67.56
CA THR A 420 -20.56 1.61 68.67
C THR A 420 -20.30 0.14 68.44
N THR A 421 -19.04 -0.28 68.41
CA THR A 421 -18.66 -1.69 68.32
C THR A 421 -19.06 -2.44 69.58
N ARG A 422 -19.86 -3.49 69.43
CA ARG A 422 -20.28 -4.38 70.52
C ARG A 422 -19.39 -5.61 70.65
N GLY A 423 -18.70 -5.97 69.58
CA GLY A 423 -17.70 -7.04 69.53
C GLY A 423 -17.46 -7.52 68.10
N SER A 424 -16.53 -8.46 67.93
CA SER A 424 -16.23 -9.07 66.62
C SER A 424 -16.11 -10.59 66.76
N ALA A 425 -16.41 -11.31 65.69
CA ALA A 425 -16.22 -12.76 65.61
C ALA A 425 -15.75 -13.18 64.22
N GLN A 426 -14.97 -14.27 64.16
CA GLN A 426 -14.54 -14.87 62.90
C GLN A 426 -15.69 -15.67 62.27
N LEU A 427 -15.72 -15.70 60.94
CA LEU A 427 -16.58 -16.59 60.17
C LEU A 427 -16.09 -18.03 60.33
N ASP A 428 -17.02 -18.94 60.57
CA ASP A 428 -16.78 -20.38 60.52
C ASP A 428 -16.74 -20.89 59.06
N GLY A 429 -16.56 -22.22 58.88
CA GLY A 429 -16.52 -22.85 57.56
C GLY A 429 -17.82 -22.75 56.74
N ASN A 430 -18.90 -22.22 57.33
CA ASN A 430 -20.19 -21.97 56.67
C ASN A 430 -20.44 -20.47 56.45
N GLY A 431 -19.47 -19.59 56.72
CA GLY A 431 -19.65 -18.15 56.58
C GLY A 431 -20.52 -17.55 57.68
N VAL A 432 -20.54 -18.14 58.88
CA VAL A 432 -21.32 -17.66 60.03
C VAL A 432 -20.41 -17.13 61.13
N ALA A 433 -20.73 -15.95 61.66
CA ALA A 433 -20.09 -15.37 62.83
C ALA A 433 -21.13 -15.16 63.91
N THR A 434 -20.82 -15.52 65.17
CA THR A 434 -21.74 -15.36 66.30
C THR A 434 -21.12 -14.59 67.45
N LEU A 435 -21.88 -13.69 68.06
CA LEU A 435 -21.49 -12.94 69.25
C LEU A 435 -22.60 -13.01 70.29
N ASN A 436 -22.26 -13.42 71.51
CA ASN A 436 -23.22 -13.38 72.62
C ASN A 436 -23.10 -12.05 73.36
N LEU A 437 -24.13 -11.21 73.26
CA LEU A 437 -24.21 -9.95 73.99
C LEU A 437 -24.83 -10.16 75.36
N LYS A 438 -24.25 -9.52 76.38
CA LYS A 438 -24.88 -9.42 77.69
C LYS A 438 -26.20 -8.67 77.62
N ALA A 439 -27.05 -8.94 78.62
CA ALA A 439 -28.38 -8.38 78.71
C ALA A 439 -28.43 -6.89 78.35
N LEU A 440 -29.35 -6.56 77.44
CA LEU A 440 -29.55 -5.21 76.93
C LEU A 440 -30.53 -4.45 77.83
N SER A 441 -30.37 -3.13 77.88
CA SER A 441 -31.30 -2.24 78.59
C SER A 441 -32.70 -2.27 77.99
N VAL A 442 -33.70 -1.77 78.73
CA VAL A 442 -35.05 -1.59 78.18
C VAL A 442 -35.01 -0.55 77.06
N GLY A 443 -35.52 -0.89 75.87
CA GLY A 443 -35.53 0.00 74.71
C GLY A 443 -35.32 -0.73 73.38
N ILE A 444 -35.25 0.04 72.29
CA ILE A 444 -34.93 -0.47 70.95
C ILE A 444 -33.43 -0.27 70.71
N HIS A 445 -32.73 -1.37 70.42
CA HIS A 445 -31.32 -1.39 70.07
C HIS A 445 -31.17 -1.68 68.57
N SER A 446 -30.68 -0.71 67.79
CA SER A 446 -30.47 -0.86 66.34
C SER A 446 -29.12 -1.49 66.06
N LEU A 447 -29.12 -2.79 65.73
CA LEU A 447 -27.90 -3.59 65.57
C LEU A 447 -27.59 -3.88 64.09
N THR A 448 -26.31 -3.82 63.72
CA THR A 448 -25.82 -4.18 62.38
C THR A 448 -24.59 -5.08 62.46
N ALA A 449 -24.38 -5.90 61.43
CA ALA A 449 -23.16 -6.70 61.27
C ALA A 449 -22.40 -6.24 60.02
N LYS A 450 -21.15 -5.83 60.21
CA LYS A 450 -20.24 -5.41 59.15
C LYS A 450 -19.18 -6.46 58.91
N TYR A 451 -19.21 -7.08 57.74
CA TYR A 451 -18.12 -7.91 57.24
C TYR A 451 -17.05 -7.02 56.63
N GLU A 452 -15.81 -7.15 57.11
CA GLU A 452 -14.70 -6.26 56.73
C GLU A 452 -14.08 -6.62 55.36
N GLY A 453 -14.50 -7.72 54.74
CA GLY A 453 -13.86 -8.28 53.55
C GLY A 453 -12.73 -9.25 53.89
N SER A 454 -12.28 -10.01 52.90
CA SER A 454 -11.10 -10.88 53.00
C SER A 454 -10.42 -11.00 51.64
N ASN A 455 -9.33 -11.77 51.57
CA ASN A 455 -8.69 -12.05 50.27
C ASN A 455 -9.72 -12.66 49.31
N GLY A 456 -9.95 -12.01 48.17
CA GLY A 456 -10.94 -12.42 47.17
C GLY A 456 -12.41 -12.05 47.46
N PHE A 457 -12.76 -11.37 48.56
CA PHE A 457 -14.15 -11.00 48.90
C PHE A 457 -14.28 -9.56 49.41
N LYS A 458 -15.22 -8.80 48.84
CA LYS A 458 -15.50 -7.41 49.25
C LYS A 458 -16.20 -7.34 50.61
N ALA A 459 -15.98 -6.25 51.32
CA ALA A 459 -16.72 -5.91 52.53
C ALA A 459 -18.22 -5.72 52.25
N SER A 460 -19.08 -6.03 53.22
CA SER A 460 -20.52 -5.76 53.16
C SER A 460 -21.08 -5.51 54.55
N THR A 461 -22.28 -4.95 54.65
CA THR A 461 -22.93 -4.66 55.93
C THR A 461 -24.39 -5.08 55.87
N SER A 462 -24.89 -5.71 56.93
CA SER A 462 -26.30 -6.09 57.03
C SER A 462 -27.19 -4.87 57.12
N THR A 463 -28.46 -5.05 56.77
CA THR A 463 -29.52 -4.15 57.24
C THR A 463 -29.56 -4.13 58.77
N ALA A 464 -30.07 -3.04 59.34
CA ALA A 464 -30.26 -2.93 60.78
C ALA A 464 -31.36 -3.89 61.27
N VAL A 465 -31.12 -4.55 62.39
CA VAL A 465 -32.10 -5.35 63.13
C VAL A 465 -32.44 -4.60 64.41
N GLU A 466 -33.72 -4.33 64.62
CA GLU A 466 -34.22 -3.76 65.87
C GLU A 466 -34.37 -4.86 66.93
N GLN A 467 -33.45 -4.88 67.90
CA GLN A 467 -33.53 -5.75 69.06
C GLN A 467 -34.26 -5.03 70.20
N VAL A 468 -35.35 -5.61 70.70
CA VAL A 468 -36.15 -4.98 71.77
C VAL A 468 -35.79 -5.57 73.13
N GLY A 469 -35.31 -4.74 74.06
CA GLY A 469 -35.12 -5.09 75.47
C GLY A 469 -36.36 -4.78 76.30
N THR A 470 -36.82 -5.73 77.11
CA THR A 470 -38.05 -5.67 77.91
C THR A 470 -37.79 -5.90 79.40
N LYS A 471 -38.68 -5.38 80.26
CA LYS A 471 -38.61 -5.61 81.71
C LYS A 471 -38.88 -7.08 82.03
N GLN A 472 -38.24 -7.62 83.06
CA GLN A 472 -38.56 -8.93 83.58
C GLN A 472 -39.89 -8.88 84.35
N ALA A 473 -40.83 -9.77 84.04
CA ALA A 473 -42.07 -9.90 84.81
C ALA A 473 -41.76 -10.56 86.17
N THR A 474 -42.20 -9.93 87.27
CA THR A 474 -42.10 -10.49 88.62
C THR A 474 -43.51 -10.80 89.11
N THR A 475 -43.82 -12.08 89.34
CA THR A 475 -45.10 -12.50 89.93
C THR A 475 -44.94 -12.61 91.44
N PHE A 476 -45.69 -11.82 92.20
CA PHE A 476 -45.79 -11.99 93.66
C PHE A 476 -46.99 -12.90 93.97
N GLU A 477 -46.75 -14.09 94.54
CA GLU A 477 -47.82 -14.90 95.13
C GLU A 477 -48.14 -14.40 96.54
N LEU A 478 -49.38 -13.95 96.76
CA LEU A 478 -49.90 -13.63 98.08
C LEU A 478 -50.49 -14.92 98.70
N ARG A 479 -49.77 -15.54 99.65
CA ARG A 479 -50.36 -16.61 100.48
C ARG A 479 -51.02 -16.01 101.72
N LEU A 480 -52.35 -16.04 101.78
CA LEU A 480 -53.11 -15.76 103.00
C LEU A 480 -52.98 -16.94 103.97
N LEU A 481 -52.23 -16.75 105.07
CA LEU A 481 -52.25 -17.64 106.22
C LEU A 481 -53.47 -17.30 107.08
N HIS A 482 -54.47 -18.18 107.12
CA HIS A 482 -55.53 -18.14 108.14
C HIS A 482 -55.01 -18.83 109.41
N ASN A 483 -55.14 -18.18 110.57
CA ASN A 483 -55.04 -18.83 111.88
C ASN A 483 -55.71 -17.95 112.96
N PRO A 484 -56.40 -18.50 113.98
CA PRO A 484 -56.90 -19.88 114.16
C PRO A 484 -58.42 -20.01 114.04
#